data_AF-A0AAD9CFM2-F1
#
_entry.id   AF-A0AAD9CFM2-F1
#
_cell.length_a   1.000
_cell.length_b   1.000
_cell.length_c   1.000
_cell.angle_alpha   90.00
_cell.angle_beta   90.00
_cell.angle_gamma   90.00
#
_symmetry.space_group_name_H-M   'P 1'
#
loop_
_entity.id
_entity.type
_entity.pdbx_description
1 polymer ?
#
loop_
_entity_poly.entity_id
_entity_poly.type
_entity_poly.pdbx_seq_one_letter_code
_entity_poly.pdbx_strand_id
1 'polypeptide(L)'
;MLIKTRIDNEQKYVKISEPRMDEFLNSAFIKFSIPPVSEGIRVYDETGPEVDADVFEEVAQLPNAVLLDELTNSALEPLACSSNDTFMEDESPSRKRQKTDDDAKRLVKSALTKKSGGDRIINQYNRTKGLTDSTR
;
A
#
# COMPACT_ATOMS: atom_id res chain seq x y z
N MET A 1 -4.12 -29.25 3.13
CA MET A 1 -4.52 -28.10 3.96
C MET A 1 -5.41 -27.13 3.20
N LEU A 2 -6.06 -26.19 3.90
CA LEU A 2 -6.85 -25.11 3.32
C LEU A 2 -6.24 -23.78 3.73
N ILE A 3 -5.82 -22.98 2.77
CA ILE A 3 -5.26 -21.64 2.99
C ILE A 3 -6.34 -20.63 2.66
N LYS A 4 -6.53 -19.66 3.55
CA LYS A 4 -7.40 -18.52 3.31
C LYS A 4 -6.66 -17.55 2.38
N THR A 5 -7.18 -17.33 1.20
CA THR A 5 -6.55 -16.49 0.18
C THR A 5 -7.44 -15.33 -0.18
N ARG A 6 -6.86 -14.14 -0.31
CA ARG A 6 -7.56 -12.94 -0.74
C ARG A 6 -6.87 -12.34 -1.96
N ILE A 7 -7.66 -12.05 -2.98
CA ILE A 7 -7.22 -11.33 -4.19
C ILE A 7 -8.23 -10.22 -4.39
N ASP A 8 -7.76 -8.97 -4.45
CA ASP A 8 -8.61 -7.77 -4.45
C ASP A 8 -9.67 -7.79 -3.33
N ASN A 9 -10.94 -7.88 -3.71
CA ASN A 9 -12.10 -7.95 -2.84
C ASN A 9 -12.71 -9.36 -2.75
N GLU A 10 -12.10 -10.36 -3.36
CA GLU A 10 -12.57 -11.74 -3.31
C GLU A 10 -11.71 -12.57 -2.36
N GLN A 11 -12.38 -13.27 -1.44
CA GLN A 11 -11.73 -14.16 -0.50
C GLN A 11 -12.22 -15.59 -0.73
N LYS A 12 -11.29 -16.52 -0.91
CA LYS A 12 -11.57 -17.95 -1.11
C LYS A 12 -10.62 -18.80 -0.28
N TYR A 13 -11.01 -20.04 -0.06
CA TYR A 13 -10.09 -21.05 0.49
C TYR A 13 -9.49 -21.86 -0.65
N VAL A 14 -8.17 -21.88 -0.71
CA VAL A 14 -7.38 -22.65 -1.67
C VAL A 14 -6.93 -23.94 -0.97
N LYS A 15 -7.24 -25.08 -1.58
CA LYS A 15 -6.85 -26.39 -1.05
C LYS A 15 -5.55 -26.82 -1.70
N ILE A 16 -4.55 -27.13 -0.89
CA ILE A 16 -3.25 -27.66 -1.32
C ILE A 16 -2.92 -28.93 -0.53
N SER A 17 -2.09 -29.79 -1.09
CA SER A 17 -1.63 -31.03 -0.48
C SER A 17 -0.46 -30.75 0.46
N GLU A 18 0.58 -30.10 -0.06
CA GLU A 18 1.80 -29.71 0.65
C GLU A 18 1.90 -28.18 0.77
N PRO A 19 2.60 -27.65 1.79
CA PRO A 19 2.75 -26.21 1.99
C PRO A 19 3.83 -25.64 1.04
N ARG A 20 3.67 -25.87 -0.27
CA ARG A 20 4.60 -25.36 -1.29
C ARG A 20 3.98 -24.19 -2.06
N MET A 21 4.82 -23.19 -2.34
CA MET A 21 4.41 -21.97 -3.02
C MET A 21 3.89 -22.24 -4.44
N ASP A 22 4.54 -23.12 -5.20
CA ASP A 22 4.16 -23.48 -6.56
C ASP A 22 2.80 -24.20 -6.61
N GLU A 23 2.56 -25.16 -5.70
CA GLU A 23 1.27 -25.84 -5.59
C GLU A 23 0.15 -24.87 -5.23
N PHE A 24 0.46 -23.94 -4.31
CA PHE A 24 -0.45 -22.88 -3.89
C PHE A 24 -0.83 -21.94 -5.03
N LEU A 25 0.15 -21.40 -5.74
CA LEU A 25 -0.08 -20.49 -6.87
C LEU A 25 -0.92 -21.18 -7.96
N ASN A 26 -0.57 -22.40 -8.35
CA ASN A 26 -1.35 -23.17 -9.33
C ASN A 26 -2.80 -23.37 -8.88
N SER A 27 -3.01 -23.75 -7.63
CA SER A 27 -4.34 -23.96 -7.07
C SER A 27 -5.13 -22.66 -6.95
N ALA A 28 -4.46 -21.57 -6.57
CA ALA A 28 -5.05 -20.24 -6.48
C ALA A 28 -5.47 -19.74 -7.87
N PHE A 29 -4.62 -19.88 -8.89
CA PHE A 29 -4.96 -19.42 -10.24
C PHE A 29 -6.18 -20.14 -10.81
N ILE A 30 -6.28 -21.45 -10.61
CA ILE A 30 -7.47 -22.22 -11.00
C ILE A 30 -8.71 -21.75 -10.20
N LYS A 31 -8.54 -21.47 -8.90
CA LYS A 31 -9.63 -21.10 -7.99
C LYS A 31 -10.17 -19.68 -8.22
N PHE A 32 -9.30 -18.77 -8.62
CA PHE A 32 -9.60 -17.37 -8.92
C PHE A 32 -9.76 -17.10 -10.42
N SER A 33 -9.63 -18.12 -11.27
CA SER A 33 -9.70 -18.01 -12.74
C SER A 33 -8.66 -17.05 -13.32
N ILE A 34 -7.48 -17.02 -12.73
CA ILE A 34 -6.34 -16.20 -13.15
C ILE A 34 -5.59 -16.94 -14.28
N PRO A 35 -5.25 -16.27 -15.40
CA PRO A 35 -4.44 -16.87 -16.45
C PRO A 35 -3.04 -17.26 -15.92
N PRO A 36 -2.50 -18.43 -16.25
CA PRO A 36 -1.18 -18.90 -15.77
C PRO A 36 0.03 -18.13 -16.35
N VAL A 37 -0.20 -16.98 -16.98
CA VAL A 37 0.81 -16.17 -17.69
C VAL A 37 1.22 -14.91 -16.91
N SER A 38 0.68 -14.74 -15.70
CA SER A 38 0.92 -13.57 -14.85
C SER A 38 2.33 -13.62 -14.25
N GLU A 39 3.34 -13.21 -15.02
CA GLU A 39 4.64 -12.80 -14.46
C GLU A 39 4.42 -11.63 -13.50
N GLY A 40 4.98 -11.72 -12.29
CA GLY A 40 4.92 -10.66 -11.28
C GLY A 40 3.88 -10.84 -10.18
N ILE A 41 3.33 -12.04 -9.97
CA ILE A 41 2.46 -12.30 -8.82
C ILE A 41 3.30 -12.33 -7.54
N ARG A 42 2.93 -11.45 -6.61
CA ARG A 42 3.51 -11.41 -5.27
C ARG A 42 2.51 -11.93 -4.25
N VAL A 43 3.05 -12.63 -3.27
CA VAL A 43 2.30 -13.24 -2.19
C VAL A 43 2.62 -12.46 -0.94
N TYR A 44 1.62 -12.07 -0.18
CA TYR A 44 1.79 -11.32 1.06
C TYR A 44 1.11 -12.03 2.21
N ASP A 45 1.65 -11.87 3.41
CA ASP A 45 0.95 -12.24 4.63
C ASP A 45 -0.08 -11.16 5.01
N GLU A 46 -1.01 -11.48 5.90
CA GLU A 46 -2.01 -10.55 6.43
C GLU A 46 -1.40 -9.33 7.14
N THR A 47 -0.14 -9.47 7.58
CA THR A 47 0.63 -8.39 8.19
C THR A 47 1.20 -7.40 7.16
N GLY A 48 1.20 -7.75 5.86
CA GLY A 48 1.70 -6.91 4.76
C GLY A 48 3.10 -7.19 4.19
N PRO A 49 4.02 -7.97 4.82
CA PRO A 49 5.25 -8.42 4.19
C PRO A 49 5.01 -9.37 3.03
N GLU A 50 5.87 -9.27 2.01
CA GLU A 50 5.95 -10.25 0.93
C GLU A 50 6.49 -11.58 1.48
N VAL A 51 5.87 -12.68 1.06
CA VAL A 51 6.18 -14.04 1.48
C VAL A 51 6.87 -14.73 0.32
N ASP A 52 8.15 -15.00 0.50
CA ASP A 52 8.95 -15.80 -0.43
C ASP A 52 8.68 -17.30 -0.27
N ALA A 53 9.16 -18.10 -1.23
CA ALA A 53 8.99 -19.56 -1.23
C ALA A 53 9.55 -20.23 0.03
N ASP A 54 10.67 -19.74 0.55
CA ASP A 54 11.34 -20.29 1.75
C ASP A 54 10.57 -20.00 3.04
N VAL A 55 9.77 -18.92 3.04
CA VAL A 55 8.98 -18.46 4.19
C VAL A 55 7.54 -19.01 4.10
N PHE A 56 7.08 -19.34 2.90
CA PHE A 56 5.72 -19.80 2.64
C PHE A 56 5.34 -21.03 3.47
N GLU A 57 6.26 -21.98 3.68
CA GLU A 57 5.97 -23.18 4.47
C GLU A 57 5.58 -22.86 5.91
N GLU A 58 6.22 -21.84 6.52
CA GLU A 58 5.93 -21.38 7.87
C GLU A 58 4.60 -20.62 7.90
N VAL A 59 4.39 -19.72 6.93
CA VAL A 59 3.17 -18.90 6.82
C VAL A 59 1.95 -19.77 6.54
N ALA A 60 2.04 -20.77 5.66
CA ALA A 60 0.93 -21.66 5.30
C ALA A 60 0.41 -22.53 6.46
N GLN A 61 1.20 -22.69 7.52
CA GLN A 61 0.81 -23.42 8.72
C GLN A 61 0.01 -22.55 9.71
N LEU A 62 0.09 -21.22 9.55
CA LEU A 62 -0.65 -20.29 10.37
C LEU A 62 -2.11 -20.16 9.85
N PRO A 63 -3.06 -19.79 10.72
CA PRO A 63 -4.45 -19.54 10.32
C PRO A 63 -4.65 -18.21 9.57
N ASN A 64 -3.55 -17.56 9.16
CA ASN A 64 -3.52 -16.24 8.55
C ASN A 64 -3.99 -16.26 7.09
N ALA A 65 -4.38 -15.07 6.62
CA ALA A 65 -4.79 -14.89 5.23
C ALA A 65 -3.59 -14.57 4.34
N VAL A 66 -3.42 -15.33 3.27
CA VAL A 66 -2.44 -15.06 2.21
C VAL A 66 -3.07 -14.13 1.17
N LEU A 67 -2.46 -12.98 0.91
CA LEU A 67 -2.87 -12.03 -0.11
C LEU A 67 -2.09 -12.28 -1.41
N LEU A 68 -2.77 -12.27 -2.56
CA LEU A 68 -2.15 -12.35 -3.88
C LEU A 68 -2.38 -11.02 -4.62
N ASP A 69 -1.32 -10.44 -5.14
CA ASP A 69 -1.35 -9.19 -5.92
C ASP A 69 -0.80 -9.46 -7.33
N GLU A 70 -1.64 -9.27 -8.36
CA GLU A 70 -1.21 -9.39 -9.76
C GLU A 70 -0.63 -8.07 -10.25
N LEU A 71 0.65 -8.04 -10.61
CA LEU A 71 1.29 -6.85 -11.19
C LEU A 71 0.86 -6.60 -12.65
N THR A 72 -0.43 -6.54 -12.94
CA THR A 72 -0.96 -6.30 -14.29
C THR A 72 -0.96 -4.81 -14.63
N ASN A 73 0.22 -4.20 -14.79
CA ASN A 73 0.47 -2.92 -15.51
C ASN A 73 -0.54 -1.75 -15.36
N SER A 74 -1.28 -1.70 -14.26
CA SER A 74 -2.27 -0.67 -14.00
C SER A 74 -2.33 -0.46 -12.49
N ALA A 75 -1.54 0.52 -12.04
CA ALA A 75 -1.44 1.01 -10.66
C ALA A 75 -0.79 0.03 -9.67
N LEU A 76 0.44 0.39 -9.27
CA LEU A 76 0.99 0.05 -7.97
C LEU A 76 0.06 0.65 -6.89
N GLU A 77 -0.91 -0.12 -6.41
CA GLU A 77 -1.50 0.07 -5.08
C GLU A 77 -1.13 -1.19 -4.29
N PRO A 78 -0.14 -1.12 -3.39
CA PRO A 78 0.09 -2.20 -2.45
C PRO A 78 -1.22 -2.46 -1.71
N LEU A 79 -1.65 -3.71 -1.62
CA LEU A 79 -2.66 -4.16 -0.65
C LEU A 79 -2.10 -4.07 0.78
N ALA A 80 -1.55 -2.92 1.16
CA ALA A 80 -1.55 -2.47 2.54
C ALA A 80 -2.98 -2.03 2.84
N CYS A 81 -3.42 -2.33 4.06
CA CYS A 81 -4.62 -1.78 4.66
C CYS A 81 -4.93 -0.37 4.12
N SER A 82 -6.17 -0.15 3.66
CA SER A 82 -6.71 1.18 3.37
C SER A 82 -6.66 2.05 4.63
N SER A 83 -5.49 2.63 4.87
CA SER A 83 -5.22 3.77 5.74
C SER A 83 -3.97 4.44 5.20
N ASN A 84 -4.23 5.37 4.27
CA ASN A 84 -3.44 6.52 3.85
C ASN A 84 -1.90 6.39 3.93
N ASP A 85 -1.21 6.32 2.79
CA ASP A 85 0.01 7.13 2.65
C ASP A 85 0.48 7.40 1.20
N THR A 86 0.74 8.68 0.97
CA THR A 86 1.70 9.36 0.08
C THR A 86 2.56 8.55 -0.90
N PHE A 87 2.60 8.97 -2.18
CA PHE A 87 3.72 8.71 -3.09
C PHE A 87 4.16 9.97 -3.85
N MET A 88 5.49 10.16 -3.88
CA MET A 88 6.25 11.26 -4.52
C MET A 88 6.36 11.01 -6.05
N GLU A 89 5.97 11.99 -6.87
CA GLU A 89 6.84 12.84 -7.73
C GLU A 89 7.71 12.11 -8.78
N ASP A 90 7.28 12.17 -10.04
CA ASP A 90 8.16 12.48 -11.16
C ASP A 90 7.40 13.29 -12.24
N GLU A 91 8.18 14.08 -12.96
CA GLU A 91 7.86 15.31 -13.69
C GLU A 91 7.51 15.04 -15.15
N SER A 92 6.31 15.47 -15.62
CA SER A 92 6.06 16.14 -16.93
C SER A 92 4.56 16.27 -17.27
N PRO A 93 4.14 17.27 -18.08
CA PRO A 93 3.04 18.15 -17.72
C PRO A 93 1.73 17.74 -18.37
N SER A 94 0.75 17.33 -17.57
CA SER A 94 -0.64 17.25 -18.04
C SER A 94 -1.62 17.43 -16.88
N ARG A 95 -1.90 18.72 -16.60
CA ARG A 95 -3.17 19.26 -16.09
C ARG A 95 -4.11 18.23 -15.47
N LYS A 96 -3.90 17.86 -14.20
CA LYS A 96 -4.93 17.25 -13.31
C LYS A 96 -4.45 17.06 -11.85
N ARG A 97 -3.71 18.02 -11.27
CA ARG A 97 -3.40 18.04 -9.82
C ARG A 97 -3.74 19.40 -9.24
N GLN A 98 -4.99 19.59 -8.80
CA GLN A 98 -5.34 20.76 -7.99
C GLN A 98 -6.12 20.39 -6.72
N LYS A 99 -6.66 19.18 -6.62
CA LYS A 99 -7.56 18.83 -5.50
C LYS A 99 -6.83 18.44 -4.21
N THR A 100 -5.59 17.97 -4.26
CA THR A 100 -4.85 17.47 -3.08
C THR A 100 -4.08 18.56 -2.32
N ASP A 101 -3.69 19.65 -2.98
CA ASP A 101 -2.88 20.72 -2.37
C ASP A 101 -3.70 21.57 -1.39
N ASP A 102 -4.98 21.82 -1.70
CA ASP A 102 -5.86 22.58 -0.82
C ASP A 102 -6.20 21.83 0.48
N ASP A 103 -6.30 20.50 0.42
CA ASP A 103 -6.52 19.64 1.59
C ASP A 103 -5.31 19.66 2.54
N ALA A 104 -4.10 19.49 1.99
CA ALA A 104 -2.86 19.55 2.76
C ALA A 104 -2.69 20.92 3.44
N LYS A 105 -2.93 22.02 2.71
CA LYS A 105 -2.86 23.39 3.26
C LYS A 105 -3.83 23.60 4.42
N ARG A 106 -5.05 23.07 4.33
CA ARG A 106 -6.04 23.14 5.42
C ARG A 106 -5.58 22.37 6.64
N LEU A 107 -5.07 21.14 6.45
CA LEU A 107 -4.56 20.31 7.55
C LEU A 107 -3.40 21.00 8.28
N VAL A 108 -2.40 21.49 7.55
CA VAL A 108 -1.24 22.20 8.12
C VAL A 108 -1.68 23.45 8.88
N LYS A 109 -2.56 24.26 8.29
CA LYS A 109 -3.08 25.48 8.95
C LYS A 109 -3.80 25.12 10.26
N SER A 110 -4.64 24.08 10.25
CA SER A 110 -5.36 23.63 11.45
C SER A 110 -4.46 23.06 12.54
N ALA A 111 -3.34 22.43 12.17
CA ALA A 111 -2.37 21.89 13.11
C ALA A 111 -1.54 23.00 13.76
N LEU A 112 -1.15 24.03 12.98
CA LEU A 112 -0.40 25.18 13.48
C LEU A 112 -1.23 26.03 14.44
N THR A 113 -2.50 26.32 14.12
CA THR A 113 -3.36 27.13 15.01
C THR A 113 -3.70 26.46 16.33
N LYS A 114 -3.55 25.13 16.44
CA LYS A 114 -3.71 24.39 17.71
C LYS A 114 -2.53 24.55 18.67
N LYS A 115 -1.35 24.94 18.18
CA LYS A 115 -0.12 25.07 18.99
C LYS A 115 0.14 26.53 19.34
N SER A 116 0.59 26.77 20.57
CA SER A 116 1.08 28.08 20.97
C SER A 116 2.28 28.46 20.09
N GLY A 117 2.20 29.62 19.44
CA GLY A 117 3.23 30.10 18.50
C GLY A 117 3.03 29.71 17.03
N GLY A 118 2.04 28.89 16.69
CA GLY A 118 1.75 28.57 15.29
C GLY A 118 1.35 29.79 14.44
N ASP A 119 0.65 30.76 15.03
CA ASP A 119 0.30 32.02 14.34
C ASP A 119 1.54 32.81 13.90
N ARG A 120 2.62 32.78 14.70
CA ARG A 120 3.89 33.43 14.35
C ARG A 120 4.51 32.79 13.10
N ILE A 121 4.46 31.47 13.01
CA ILE A 121 4.96 30.67 11.89
C ILE A 121 4.13 30.97 10.63
N ILE A 122 2.80 30.93 10.74
CA ILE A 122 1.88 31.25 9.63
C ILE A 122 2.15 32.66 9.10
N ASN A 123 2.28 33.64 9.99
CA ASN A 123 2.53 35.03 9.61
C ASN A 123 3.89 35.24 8.96
N GLN A 124 4.95 34.61 9.49
CA GLN A 124 6.29 34.67 8.90
C GLN A 124 6.31 34.07 7.49
N TYR A 125 5.70 32.90 7.31
CA TYR A 125 5.59 32.26 6.00
C TYR A 125 4.77 33.11 5.02
N ASN A 126 3.65 33.68 5.45
CA ASN A 126 2.84 34.55 4.60
C ASN A 126 3.61 35.78 4.12
N ARG A 127 4.49 36.32 4.95
CA ARG A 127 5.31 37.51 4.65
C ARG A 127 6.54 37.21 3.80
N THR A 128 7.25 36.13 4.10
CA THR A 128 8.59 35.85 3.54
C THR A 128 8.62 34.68 2.55
N LYS A 129 7.53 33.90 2.48
CA LYS A 129 7.47 32.60 1.78
C LYS A 129 8.52 31.59 2.27
N GLY A 130 9.06 31.78 3.47
CA GLY A 130 10.01 30.88 4.11
C GLY A 130 9.90 30.91 5.63
N LEU A 131 10.70 30.06 6.29
CA LEU A 131 10.86 30.06 7.73
C LEU A 131 12.34 30.30 8.02
N THR A 132 12.62 31.29 8.86
CA THR A 132 13.98 31.62 9.28
C THR A 132 14.13 31.19 10.72
N ASP A 133 15.07 30.29 10.98
CA ASP A 133 15.51 29.93 12.32
C ASP A 133 16.66 30.85 12.70
N SER A 134 16.50 31.62 13.77
CA SER A 134 17.54 32.53 14.27
C SER A 134 18.69 31.81 14.99
N THR A 135 18.57 30.50 15.25
CA THR A 135 19.59 29.69 15.93
C THR A 135 20.53 28.95 14.97
N ARG A 136 20.40 29.18 13.67
CA ARG A 136 21.16 28.55 12.60
C ARG A 136 22.25 29.47 12.07
#